data_AF-A0A0N4W9D1-F1
#
_entry.id   AF-A0A0N4W9D1-F1
#
_cell.length_a   1.000
_cell.length_b   1.000
_cell.length_c   1.000
_cell.angle_alpha   90.00
_cell.angle_beta   90.00
_cell.angle_gamma   90.00
#
_symmetry.space_group_name_H-M   'P 1'
#
loop_
_entity.id
_entity.type
_entity.pdbx_description
1 polymer ?
#
loop_
_entity_poly.entity_id
_entity_poly.type
_entity_poly.pdbx_seq_one_letter_code
_entity_poly.pdbx_strand_id
1 'polypeptide(L)' 'MPNKQIPIAFVDVLGKAVKSITGSQSYEIEARAAAVIVRLLLAVGIPPCDITIICLYRDQLYLCQSILANTYVTIKT' A
#
# COMPACT_ATOMS: atom_id res chain seq x y z
N MET A 1 -2.32 8.81 -14.80
CA MET A 1 -3.40 7.97 -14.26
C MET A 1 -4.39 7.65 -15.37
N PRO A 2 -5.02 6.45 -15.37
CA PRO A 2 -6.16 6.18 -16.23
C PRO A 2 -7.29 7.19 -15.93
N ASN A 3 -8.20 7.38 -16.89
CA ASN A 3 -9.33 8.32 -16.90
C ASN A 3 -9.54 9.19 -15.63
N LYS A 4 -9.31 10.51 -15.76
CA LYS A 4 -9.45 11.50 -14.67
C LYS A 4 -10.87 11.58 -14.06
N GLN A 5 -11.88 11.06 -14.74
CA GLN A 5 -13.26 11.05 -14.25
C GLN A 5 -13.60 9.80 -13.42
N ILE A 6 -12.72 8.80 -13.38
CA ILE A 6 -12.93 7.55 -12.65
C ILE A 6 -12.01 7.57 -11.43
N PRO A 7 -12.54 7.71 -10.20
CA PRO A 7 -11.74 7.76 -8.97
C PRO A 7 -11.28 6.37 -8.50
N ILE A 8 -11.19 5.40 -9.43
CA ILE A 8 -10.89 4.00 -9.15
C ILE A 8 -9.85 3.54 -10.16
N ALA A 9 -8.79 2.91 -9.66
CA ALA A 9 -7.77 2.26 -10.48
C ALA A 9 -7.45 0.90 -9.88
N PHE A 10 -7.39 -0.12 -10.74
CA PHE A 10 -6.79 -1.41 -10.41
C PHE A 10 -5.38 -1.42 -11.01
N VAL A 11 -4.37 -1.57 -10.15
CA VAL A 11 -2.98 -1.63 -10.57
C VAL A 11 -2.54 -3.09 -10.50
N ASP A 12 -2.51 -3.75 -11.65
CA ASP A 12 -2.03 -5.12 -11.75
C ASP A 12 -0.50 -5.15 -11.55
N VAL A 13 -0.07 -5.85 -10.51
CA VAL A 13 1.36 -6.01 -10.16
C VAL A 13 1.68 -7.48 -10.02
N LEU A 14 2.63 -7.95 -10.83
CA LEU A 14 3.07 -9.33 -10.79
C LEU A 14 4.05 -9.53 -9.62
N GLY A 15 3.67 -10.36 -8.66
CA GLY A 15 4.47 -10.67 -7.48
C GLY A 15 4.20 -12.08 -6.97
N LYS A 16 5.08 -12.57 -6.10
CA LYS A 16 4.88 -13.82 -5.38
C LYS A 16 4.68 -13.54 -3.90
N ALA A 17 3.77 -14.30 -3.29
CA ALA A 17 3.55 -14.26 -1.85
C ALA A 17 4.74 -14.89 -1.13
N VAL A 18 5.16 -14.28 -0.03
CA VAL A 18 5.93 -14.93 1.02
C VAL A 18 4.98 -15.29 2.14
N LYS A 19 4.92 -16.58 2.48
CA LYS A 19 4.06 -17.08 3.56
C LYS A 19 4.90 -17.35 4.80
N SER A 20 4.51 -16.78 5.93
CA SER A 20 5.20 -17.03 7.20
C SER A 20 4.74 -18.32 7.87
N ILE A 21 5.47 -18.74 8.91
CA ILE A 21 5.11 -19.89 9.75
C ILE A 21 3.72 -19.76 10.39
N THR A 22 3.22 -18.54 10.56
CA THR A 22 1.88 -18.27 11.13
C THR A 22 0.75 -18.44 10.10
N GLY A 23 1.10 -18.65 8.83
CA GLY A 23 0.15 -18.74 7.72
C GLY A 23 -0.23 -17.40 7.11
N SER A 24 0.20 -16.27 7.69
CA SER A 24 0.04 -14.94 7.11
C SER A 24 0.93 -14.76 5.87
N GLN A 25 0.59 -13.77 5.03
CA GLN A 25 1.23 -13.56 3.73
C GLN A 25 1.70 -12.11 3.58
N SER A 26 2.79 -11.93 2.85
CA SER A 26 3.27 -10.63 2.40
C SER A 26 3.66 -10.67 0.92
N TYR A 27 3.48 -9.54 0.26
CA TYR A 27 3.70 -9.32 -1.16
C TYR A 27 4.53 -8.05 -1.32
N GLU A 28 5.84 -8.21 -1.46
CA GLU A 28 6.79 -7.09 -1.48
C GLU A 28 6.54 -6.11 -2.63
N ILE A 29 6.21 -6.65 -3.81
CA ILE A 29 5.93 -5.83 -5.00
C ILE A 29 4.67 -4.97 -4.79
N GLU A 30 3.62 -5.54 -4.19
CA GLU A 30 2.41 -4.80 -3.84
C GLU A 30 2.69 -3.70 -2.81
N ALA A 31 3.46 -4.00 -1.76
CA ALA A 31 3.79 -3.02 -0.73
C ALA A 31 4.62 -1.85 -1.31
N ARG A 32 5.55 -2.14 -2.23
CA ARG A 32 6.31 -1.12 -2.95
C ARG A 32 5.42 -0.29 -3.88
N ALA A 33 4.48 -0.92 -4.60
CA ALA A 33 3.53 -0.22 -5.46
C ALA A 33 2.62 0.71 -4.65
N ALA A 34 2.08 0.24 -3.52
CA ALA A 34 1.32 1.06 -2.58
C ALA A 34 2.15 2.26 -2.10
N ALA A 35 3.43 2.05 -1.77
CA ALA A 35 4.30 3.14 -1.34
C ALA A 35 4.56 4.20 -2.44
N VAL A 36 4.69 3.78 -3.70
CA VAL A 36 4.77 4.72 -4.83
C VAL A 36 3.49 5.54 -4.95
N ILE A 37 2.32 4.90 -4.87
CA ILE A 37 1.02 5.59 -4.95
C ILE A 37 0.88 6.61 -3.81
N VAL A 38 1.17 6.23 -2.57
CA VAL A 38 1.14 7.12 -1.41
C VAL A 38 2.02 8.35 -1.65
N ARG A 39 3.28 8.15 -2.08
CA ARG A 39 4.20 9.26 -2.35
C ARG A 39 3.69 10.18 -3.44
N LEU A 40 3.04 9.65 -4.47
CA LEU A 40 2.43 10.46 -5.53
C LEU A 40 1.23 11.27 -5.01
N LEU A 41 0.37 10.69 -4.17
CA LEU A 41 -0.76 11.40 -3.56
C LEU A 41 -0.27 12.54 -2.64
N LEU A 42 0.76 12.27 -1.82
CA LEU A 42 1.40 13.28 -0.99
C LEU A 42 2.03 14.41 -1.82
N ALA A 43 2.71 14.07 -2.93
CA ALA A 43 3.33 15.06 -3.82
C ALA A 43 2.31 15.98 -4.52
N VAL A 44 1.08 15.50 -4.72
CA VAL A 44 -0.06 16.30 -5.24
C VAL A 44 -0.73 17.15 -4.14
N GLY A 45 -0.35 16.96 -2.87
CA GLY A 45 -0.83 17.75 -1.75
C GLY A 45 -1.97 17.12 -0.96
N ILE A 46 -2.28 15.83 -1.16
CA ILE A 46 -3.24 15.12 -0.33
C ILE A 46 -2.57 14.86 1.03
N PRO A 47 -3.15 15.29 2.16
CA PRO A 47 -2.53 15.13 3.46
C PRO A 47 -2.54 13.65 3.90
N PRO A 48 -1.55 13.20 4.69
CA PRO A 48 -1.48 11.82 5.16
C PRO A 48 -2.72 11.31 5.90
N CYS A 49 -3.45 12.19 6.59
CA CYS A 49 -4.68 11.84 7.31
C CYS A 49 -5.84 11.43 6.40
N ASP A 50 -5.79 11.83 5.12
CA ASP A 50 -6.81 11.50 4.12
C ASP A 50 -6.42 10.25 3.32
N ILE A 51 -5.28 9.62 3.64
CA ILE A 51 -4.76 8.42 2.98
C ILE A 51 -4.77 7.25 3.96
N THR A 52 -5.48 6.18 3.59
CA THR A 52 -5.48 4.92 4.35
C THR A 52 -5.09 3.76 3.46
N ILE A 53 -4.19 2.91 3.96
CA ILE A 53 -3.83 1.63 3.34
C ILE A 53 -4.51 0.52 4.13
N ILE A 54 -5.18 -0.37 3.40
CA ILE A 54 -5.88 -1.52 3.95
C ILE A 54 -5.16 -2.78 3.47
N CYS A 55 -4.80 -3.66 4.39
CA CYS A 55 -4.08 -4.91 4.12
C CYS A 55 -4.80 -6.08 4.76
N LEU A 56 -5.21 -7.09 3.98
CA LEU A 56 -5.92 -8.25 4.54
C LEU A 56 -5.04 -9.12 5.46
N TYR A 57 -3.74 -9.15 5.20
CA TYR A 57 -2.79 -9.98 5.94
C TYR A 57 -1.96 -9.15 6.92
N ARG A 58 -1.79 -9.68 8.14
CA ARG A 58 -0.97 -9.07 9.19
C ARG A 58 0.48 -8.86 8.75
N ASP A 59 1.10 -9.82 8.06
CA ASP A 59 2.48 -9.67 7.60
C ASP A 59 2.61 -8.61 6.49
N GLN A 60 1.58 -8.47 5.65
CA GLN A 60 1.51 -7.37 4.67
C GLN A 60 1.36 -6.00 5.36
N LEU A 61 0.54 -5.91 6.41
CA LEU A 61 0.41 -4.69 7.21
C LEU A 61 1.77 -4.27 7.78
N TYR A 62 2.53 -5.20 8.39
CA TYR A 62 3.84 -4.89 8.93
C TYR A 62 4.84 -4.47 7.85
N LEU A 63 4.81 -5.12 6.69
CA LEU A 63 5.65 -4.76 5.56
C LEU A 63 5.35 -3.34 5.07
N CYS A 64 4.07 -3.00 4.91
CA CYS A 64 3.64 -1.65 4.54
C CYS A 64 4.08 -0.63 5.61
N GLN A 65 3.90 -0.91 6.90
CA GLN A 65 4.34 -0.04 7.99
C GLN A 65 5.85 0.22 7.95
N SER A 66 6.65 -0.81 7.68
CA SER A 66 8.10 -0.68 7.55
C SER A 66 8.51 0.21 6.38
N ILE A 67 7.92 -0.01 5.20
CA ILE A 67 8.26 0.75 3.98
C ILE A 67 7.80 2.22 4.08
N LEU A 68 6.72 2.48 4.81
CA LEU A 68 6.03 3.77 4.88
C LEU A 68 6.20 4.50 6.22
N ALA A 69 7.13 4.08 7.08
CA ALA A 69 7.32 4.60 8.43
C ALA A 69 7.38 6.14 8.53
N ASN A 70 7.87 6.81 7.48
CA ASN A 70 8.05 8.28 7.45
C ASN A 70 6.94 9.05 6.72
N THR A 71 5.86 8.39 6.33
CA THR A 71 4.77 9.04 5.57
C THR A 71 3.57 9.42 6.42
N TYR A 72 3.52 8.99 7.69
CA TYR A 72 2.43 9.25 8.65
C TYR A 72 1.03 8.81 8.18
N VAL A 73 0.93 8.00 7.13
CA VAL A 73 -0.34 7.45 6.63
C VAL A 73 -0.85 6.34 7.55
N THR A 74 -2.17 6.21 7.61
CA THR A 74 -2.81 5.14 8.39
C THR A 74 -2.73 3.82 7.65
N ILE A 75 -2.27 2.76 8.33
CA ILE A 75 -2.18 1.40 7.77
C ILE A 75 -2.93 0.45 8.71
N LYS A 76 -3.97 -0.20 8.19
CA LYS A 76 -4.89 -1.06 8.96
C LYS A 76 -5.18 -2.36 8.21
N THR A 77 -5.71 -3.33 8.95
CA THR A 77 -6.37 -4.53 8.40
C THR A 77 -7.84 -4.26 8.15
#